data_AF-A0A1D1YE62-F1
#
_entry.id   AF-A0A1D1YE62-F1
#
_cell.length_a   1.000
_cell.length_b   1.000
_cell.length_c   1.000
_cell.angle_alpha   90.00
_cell.angle_beta   90.00
_cell.angle_gamma   90.00
#
_symmetry.space_group_name_H-M   'P 1'
#
loop_
_entity.id
_entity.type
_entity.pdbx_description
1 polymer ?
#
loop_
_entity_poly.entity_id
_entity_poly.type
_entity_poly.pdbx_seq_one_letter_code
_entity_poly.pdbx_strand_id
1 'polypeptide(L)'
;MACQRKSSSSVKQQQEQLKDAASPTPPSPFEDTERYLWRLGCSRDLPEAAAKAHFLPDLIRKTLKVEVVERGRVSFSFPVIPQLTNLYNTLHGGAVAAVAEVAAQACLMTVAGDREFFLGESAVTYLSAARANIPLLCT
;
A
#
# COMPACT_ATOMS: atom_id res chain seq x y z
N MET A 1 -0.65 -36.28 -60.31
CA MET A 1 -0.34 -36.13 -58.86
C MET A 1 -1.66 -36.03 -58.09
N ALA A 2 -2.00 -37.05 -57.32
CA ALA A 2 -3.29 -37.15 -56.63
C ALA A 2 -3.25 -36.42 -55.28
N CYS A 3 -4.14 -35.44 -55.10
CA CYS A 3 -4.38 -34.77 -53.83
C CYS A 3 -5.17 -35.70 -52.91
N GLN A 4 -4.51 -36.31 -51.92
CA GLN A 4 -5.17 -37.15 -50.92
C GLN A 4 -5.99 -36.25 -49.99
N ARG A 5 -7.32 -36.33 -50.11
CA ARG A 5 -8.24 -35.76 -49.12
C ARG A 5 -8.05 -36.54 -47.82
N LYS A 6 -7.47 -35.91 -46.80
CA LYS A 6 -7.44 -36.46 -45.44
C LYS A 6 -8.89 -36.82 -45.06
N SER A 7 -9.11 -38.08 -44.65
CA SER A 7 -10.44 -38.54 -44.31
C SER A 7 -10.97 -37.75 -43.11
N SER A 8 -12.28 -37.53 -43.11
CA SER A 8 -13.02 -36.81 -42.06
C SER A 8 -12.79 -37.42 -40.65
N SER A 9 -12.36 -38.68 -40.59
CA SER A 9 -11.96 -39.38 -39.35
C SER A 9 -10.64 -38.88 -38.75
N SER A 10 -9.62 -38.56 -39.56
CA SER A 10 -8.33 -38.05 -39.04
C SER A 10 -8.43 -36.61 -38.54
N VAL A 11 -9.33 -35.81 -39.12
CA VAL A 11 -9.61 -34.44 -38.65
C VAL A 11 -10.36 -34.46 -37.31
N LYS A 12 -11.31 -35.41 -37.15
CA LYS A 12 -12.03 -35.60 -35.88
C LYS A 12 -11.12 -36.09 -34.75
N GLN A 13 -10.23 -37.04 -35.04
CA GLN A 13 -9.24 -37.51 -34.06
C GLN A 13 -8.25 -36.43 -33.62
N GLN A 14 -7.82 -35.54 -34.53
CA GLN A 14 -6.99 -34.39 -34.15
C GLN A 14 -7.79 -33.34 -33.33
N GLN A 15 -9.08 -33.14 -33.62
CA GLN A 15 -9.95 -32.25 -32.83
C GLN A 15 -10.29 -32.80 -31.44
N GLU A 16 -10.41 -34.13 -31.29
CA GLU A 16 -10.58 -34.78 -29.99
C GLU A 16 -9.28 -34.76 -29.17
N GLN A 17 -8.11 -34.99 -29.78
CA GLN A 17 -6.82 -34.87 -29.09
C GLN A 17 -6.49 -33.42 -28.67
N LEU A 18 -6.97 -32.40 -29.38
CA LEU A 18 -6.84 -31.00 -28.95
C LEU A 18 -7.84 -30.61 -27.85
N LYS A 19 -8.94 -31.36 -27.65
CA LYS A 19 -9.92 -31.11 -26.59
C LYS A 19 -9.49 -31.63 -25.22
N ASP A 20 -8.58 -32.60 -25.19
CA ASP A 20 -8.05 -33.19 -23.95
C ASP A 20 -6.84 -32.44 -23.37
N ALA A 21 -6.34 -31.41 -24.07
CA ALA A 21 -5.46 -30.43 -23.46
C ALA A 21 -6.32 -29.54 -22.54
N ALA A 22 -6.51 -30.00 -21.30
CA ALA A 22 -7.16 -29.24 -20.25
C ALA A 22 -6.65 -27.80 -20.29
N SER A 23 -7.54 -26.85 -20.59
CA SER A 23 -7.24 -25.43 -20.39
C SER A 23 -6.67 -25.29 -18.98
N PRO A 24 -5.55 -24.57 -18.78
CA PRO A 24 -4.95 -24.45 -17.46
C PRO A 24 -6.04 -24.04 -16.48
N THR A 25 -6.30 -24.90 -15.50
CA THR A 25 -7.29 -24.63 -14.46
C THR A 25 -6.94 -23.27 -13.89
N PRO A 26 -7.88 -22.30 -13.89
CA PRO A 26 -7.57 -20.99 -13.34
C PRO A 26 -7.08 -21.20 -11.90
N PRO A 27 -5.98 -20.53 -11.52
CA PRO A 27 -5.37 -20.73 -10.21
C PRO A 27 -6.40 -20.55 -9.10
N SER A 28 -6.26 -21.36 -8.06
CA SER A 28 -7.14 -21.29 -6.90
C SER A 28 -7.06 -19.87 -6.31
N PRO A 29 -8.20 -19.19 -6.04
CA PRO A 29 -8.18 -17.87 -5.39
C PRO A 29 -7.41 -17.86 -4.06
N PHE A 30 -7.36 -19.02 -3.37
CA PHE A 30 -6.60 -19.18 -2.13
C PHE A 30 -5.09 -19.17 -2.37
N GLU A 31 -4.61 -19.91 -3.37
CA GLU A 31 -3.18 -19.95 -3.73
C GLU A 31 -2.70 -18.60 -4.27
N ASP A 32 -3.54 -17.90 -5.03
CA ASP A 32 -3.24 -16.56 -5.51
C ASP A 32 -3.20 -15.52 -4.40
N THR A 33 -4.11 -15.64 -3.42
CA THR A 33 -4.11 -14.77 -2.24
C THR A 33 -2.86 -15.01 -1.39
N GLU A 34 -2.49 -16.27 -1.15
CA GLU A 34 -1.25 -16.60 -0.46
C GLU A 34 -0.04 -16.01 -1.21
N ARG A 35 0.07 -16.27 -2.52
CA ARG A 35 1.14 -15.70 -3.36
C ARG A 35 1.17 -14.18 -3.32
N TYR A 36 0.01 -13.52 -3.25
CA TYR A 36 -0.09 -12.08 -3.09
C TYR A 36 0.51 -11.61 -1.76
N LEU A 37 0.15 -12.24 -0.64
CA LEU A 37 0.71 -11.93 0.68
C LEU A 37 2.23 -12.16 0.72
N TRP A 38 2.71 -13.25 0.12
CA TRP A 38 4.15 -13.48 -0.04
C TRP A 38 4.84 -12.36 -0.83
N ARG A 39 4.21 -11.87 -1.91
CA ARG A 39 4.72 -10.73 -2.70
C ARG A 39 4.72 -9.42 -1.91
N LEU A 40 3.76 -9.21 -1.01
CA LEU A 40 3.76 -8.09 -0.06
C LEU A 40 4.90 -8.18 0.96
N GLY A 41 5.53 -9.36 1.10
CA GLY A 41 6.67 -9.57 1.97
C GLY A 41 6.32 -10.12 3.35
N CYS A 42 5.17 -10.80 3.51
CA CYS A 42 4.77 -11.44 4.77
C CYS A 42 5.81 -12.40 5.37
N SER A 43 6.77 -12.86 4.58
CA SER A 43 7.85 -13.76 4.99
C SER A 43 9.22 -13.11 5.12
N ARG A 44 9.31 -11.80 4.87
CA ARG A 44 10.56 -11.07 5.02
C ARG A 44 10.73 -10.69 6.47
N ASP A 45 11.94 -10.88 6.99
CA ASP A 45 12.30 -10.35 8.29
C ASP A 45 12.19 -8.82 8.27
N LEU A 46 11.64 -8.28 9.36
CA LEU A 46 11.63 -6.84 9.55
C LEU A 46 13.03 -6.36 9.95
N PRO A 47 13.45 -5.16 9.51
CA PRO A 47 14.68 -4.57 10.01
C PRO A 47 14.64 -4.41 11.54
N GLU A 48 15.77 -4.55 12.22
CA GLU A 48 15.86 -4.40 13.68
C GLU A 48 15.23 -3.11 14.20
N ALA A 49 15.37 -2.01 13.44
CA ALA A 49 14.78 -0.72 13.78
C ALA A 49 13.23 -0.76 13.91
N ALA A 50 12.56 -1.67 13.21
CA ALA A 50 11.11 -1.85 13.28
C ALA A 50 10.65 -2.53 14.57
N ALA A 51 11.55 -3.17 15.33
CA ALA A 51 11.23 -3.70 16.66
C ALA A 51 11.05 -2.60 17.71
N LYS A 52 11.50 -1.37 17.40
CA LYS A 52 11.31 -0.23 18.30
C LYS A 52 9.84 0.19 18.31
N ALA A 53 9.29 0.37 19.51
CA ALA A 53 7.98 0.99 19.68
C ALA A 53 7.92 2.34 18.96
N HIS A 54 6.77 2.63 18.32
CA HIS A 54 6.52 3.87 17.59
C HIS A 54 7.45 4.13 16.39
N PHE A 55 8.03 3.10 15.77
CA PHE A 55 8.90 3.24 14.60
C PHE A 55 8.28 4.12 13.49
N LEU A 56 7.03 3.85 13.09
CA LEU A 56 6.39 4.59 12.00
C LEU A 56 6.12 6.08 12.37
N PRO A 57 5.50 6.40 13.52
CA PRO A 57 5.39 7.79 13.97
C PRO A 57 6.74 8.51 14.08
N ASP A 58 7.78 7.85 14.60
CA ASP A 58 9.13 8.43 14.70
C ASP A 58 9.74 8.71 13.33
N LEU A 59 9.55 7.80 12.37
CA LEU A 59 9.98 7.98 10.98
C LEU A 59 9.31 9.20 10.35
N ILE A 60 7.99 9.35 10.54
CA ILE A 60 7.23 10.49 10.03
C ILE A 60 7.73 11.78 10.69
N ARG A 61 7.80 11.83 12.03
CA ARG A 61 8.25 13.02 12.78
C ARG A 61 9.63 13.50 12.36
N LYS A 62 10.55 12.59 12.02
CA LYS A 62 11.90 12.93 11.54
C LYS A 62 11.91 13.63 10.18
N THR A 63 10.89 13.46 9.35
CA THR A 63 10.81 14.10 8.03
C THR A 63 9.99 15.38 8.01
N LEU A 64 9.28 15.70 9.11
CA LEU A 64 8.45 16.88 9.19
C LEU A 64 9.30 18.14 9.35
N LYS A 65 8.89 19.20 8.67
CA LYS A 65 9.33 20.58 8.87
C LYS A 65 8.16 21.39 9.38
N VAL A 66 8.25 21.89 10.61
CA VAL A 66 7.22 22.74 11.21
C VAL A 66 7.19 24.09 10.49
N GLU A 67 6.01 24.55 10.12
CA GLU A 67 5.81 25.86 9.47
C GLU A 67 5.07 26.84 10.40
N VAL A 68 3.99 26.39 11.06
CA VAL A 68 3.16 27.23 11.93
C VAL A 68 2.77 26.44 13.19
N VAL A 69 2.84 27.10 14.35
CA VAL A 69 2.32 26.60 15.62
C VAL A 69 1.54 27.71 16.31
N GLU A 70 0.24 27.52 16.42
CA GLU A 70 -0.71 28.41 17.07
C GLU A 70 -1.66 27.59 17.94
N ARG A 71 -2.38 28.24 18.86
CA ARG A 71 -3.36 27.53 19.72
C ARG A 71 -4.49 26.94 18.87
N GLY A 72 -4.56 25.61 18.82
CA GLY A 72 -5.53 24.85 18.04
C GLY A 72 -5.18 24.68 16.56
N ARG A 73 -3.98 25.10 16.13
CA ARG A 73 -3.58 25.05 14.72
C ARG A 73 -2.09 24.79 14.58
N VAL A 74 -1.75 23.74 13.84
CA VAL A 74 -0.37 23.40 13.52
C VAL A 74 -0.30 23.10 12.03
N SER A 75 0.71 23.66 11.36
CA SER A 75 0.99 23.34 9.97
C SER A 75 2.44 22.89 9.84
N PHE A 76 2.66 21.84 9.05
CA PHE A 76 3.98 21.29 8.77
C PHE A 76 4.05 20.75 7.35
N SER A 77 5.25 20.73 6.78
CA SER A 77 5.52 20.14 5.48
C SER A 77 6.36 18.87 5.62
N PHE A 78 6.23 17.95 4.67
CA PHE A 78 7.08 16.74 4.62
C PHE A 78 7.18 16.20 3.19
N PRO A 79 8.32 15.60 2.81
CA PRO A 79 8.46 14.91 1.53
C PRO A 79 7.81 13.52 1.57
N VAL A 80 7.18 13.11 0.47
CA VAL A 80 6.80 11.70 0.28
C VAL A 80 8.06 10.88 -0.02
N ILE A 81 8.68 10.36 1.03
CA ILE A 81 9.87 9.50 0.91
C ILE A 81 9.49 8.08 0.44
N PRO A 82 10.35 7.38 -0.32
CA PRO A 82 10.06 6.03 -0.83
C PRO A 82 9.61 5.03 0.23
N GLN A 83 10.14 5.13 1.45
CA GLN A 83 9.82 4.24 2.58
C GLN A 83 8.36 4.35 3.04
N LEU A 84 7.67 5.46 2.71
CA LEU A 84 6.26 5.68 3.02
C LEU A 84 5.35 5.44 1.82
N THR A 85 5.87 4.94 0.70
CA THR A 85 5.09 4.72 -0.52
C THR A 85 4.55 3.30 -0.64
N ASN A 86 3.44 3.15 -1.35
CA ASN A 86 2.90 1.86 -1.78
C ASN A 86 3.53 1.40 -3.12
N LEU A 87 3.07 0.26 -3.65
CA LEU A 87 3.50 -0.31 -4.93
C LEU A 87 3.28 0.61 -6.15
N TYR A 88 2.42 1.62 -6.04
CA TYR A 88 2.14 2.61 -7.08
C TYR A 88 3.02 3.86 -6.98
N ASN A 89 4.03 3.84 -6.09
CA ASN A 89 4.92 4.96 -5.81
C ASN A 89 4.17 6.22 -5.36
N THR A 90 3.09 6.01 -4.59
CA THR A 90 2.30 7.06 -3.96
C THR A 90 2.25 6.83 -2.46
N LEU A 91 2.00 7.88 -1.68
CA LEU A 91 1.96 7.81 -0.22
C LEU A 91 0.98 6.71 0.23
N HIS A 92 1.48 5.78 1.04
CA HIS A 92 0.72 4.64 1.55
C HIS A 92 -0.43 5.12 2.43
N GLY A 93 -1.60 4.48 2.35
CA GLY A 93 -2.78 4.91 3.12
C GLY A 93 -2.53 4.94 4.63
N GLY A 94 -1.87 3.92 5.16
CA GLY A 94 -1.44 3.91 6.58
C GLY A 94 -0.46 5.03 6.94
N ALA A 95 0.37 5.50 6.01
CA ALA A 95 1.25 6.65 6.25
C ALA A 95 0.45 7.97 6.27
N VAL A 96 -0.58 8.11 5.42
CA VAL A 96 -1.53 9.24 5.48
C VAL A 96 -2.22 9.28 6.85
N ALA A 97 -2.73 8.14 7.32
CA ALA A 97 -3.38 8.05 8.62
C ALA A 97 -2.44 8.44 9.77
N ALA A 98 -1.20 7.95 9.76
CA ALA A 98 -0.21 8.29 10.77
C ALA A 98 0.22 9.78 10.75
N VAL A 99 0.29 10.41 9.57
CA VAL A 99 0.49 11.87 9.47
C VAL A 99 -0.69 12.65 10.06
N ALA A 100 -1.92 12.21 9.79
CA ALA A 100 -3.13 12.83 10.34
C ALA A 100 -3.18 12.69 11.88
N GLU A 101 -2.77 11.54 12.42
CA GLU A 101 -2.62 11.33 13.86
C GLU A 101 -1.61 12.31 14.48
N VAL A 102 -0.42 12.45 13.88
CA VAL A 102 0.60 13.39 14.35
C VAL A 102 0.08 14.84 14.33
N ALA A 103 -0.64 15.22 13.28
CA ALA A 103 -1.26 16.56 13.19
C ALA A 103 -2.31 16.79 14.28
N ALA A 104 -3.21 15.83 14.50
CA ALA A 104 -4.22 15.90 15.54
C ALA A 104 -3.61 16.00 16.95
N GLN A 105 -2.61 15.17 17.25
CA GLN A 105 -1.86 15.24 18.51
C GLN A 105 -1.18 16.59 18.68
N ALA A 106 -0.47 17.08 17.67
CA ALA A 106 0.21 18.37 17.73
C ALA A 106 -0.77 19.52 18.00
N CYS A 107 -1.91 19.57 17.29
CA CYS A 107 -2.97 20.54 17.53
C CYS A 107 -3.52 20.44 18.95
N LEU A 108 -3.79 19.22 19.44
CA LEU A 108 -4.29 19.02 20.80
C LEU A 108 -3.30 19.52 21.86
N MET A 109 -2.01 19.25 21.69
CA MET A 109 -0.94 19.72 22.59
C MET A 109 -0.95 21.24 22.74
N THR A 110 -1.22 21.99 21.66
CA THR A 110 -1.29 23.47 21.74
C THR A 110 -2.48 24.00 22.55
N VAL A 111 -3.51 23.17 22.78
CA VAL A 111 -4.74 23.56 23.49
C VAL A 111 -4.77 23.03 24.92
N ALA A 112 -4.40 21.77 25.09
CA ALA A 112 -4.56 21.02 26.34
C ALA A 112 -3.24 20.82 27.10
N GLY A 113 -2.10 21.16 26.48
CA GLY A 113 -0.77 20.94 27.04
C GLY A 113 -0.39 19.46 27.08
N ASP A 114 0.56 19.14 27.95
CA ASP A 114 1.12 17.79 28.12
C ASP A 114 0.28 16.93 29.07
N ARG A 115 -0.97 16.69 28.68
CA ARG A 115 -1.82 15.69 29.35
C ARG A 115 -1.86 14.44 28.50
N GLU A 116 -2.13 13.31 29.15
CA GLU A 116 -2.24 12.04 28.47
C GLU A 116 -3.53 11.99 27.63
N PHE A 117 -3.37 11.77 26.33
CA PHE A 117 -4.46 11.62 25.37
C PHE A 117 -4.15 10.51 24.39
N PHE A 118 -5.19 9.84 23.92
CA PHE A 118 -5.10 8.86 22.83
C PHE A 118 -6.13 9.20 21.76
N LEU A 119 -5.80 8.86 20.51
CA LEU A 119 -6.72 9.01 19.38
C LEU A 119 -7.74 7.88 19.43
N GLY A 120 -8.97 8.17 19.85
CA GLY A 120 -10.03 7.16 19.97
C GLY A 120 -10.56 6.69 18.61
N GLU A 121 -10.78 7.62 17.68
CA GLU A 121 -11.23 7.34 16.32
C GLU A 121 -10.65 8.36 15.33
N SER A 122 -10.55 7.95 14.07
CA SER A 122 -10.14 8.84 12.98
C SER A 122 -10.81 8.43 11.68
N ALA A 123 -11.19 9.42 10.87
CA ALA A 123 -11.73 9.22 9.53
C ALA A 123 -10.88 10.00 8.53
N VAL A 124 -10.46 9.33 7.46
CA VAL A 124 -9.60 9.91 6.41
C VAL A 124 -10.23 9.63 5.04
N THR A 125 -10.39 10.69 4.25
CA THR A 125 -10.88 10.60 2.86
C THR A 125 -9.73 10.84 1.89
N TYR A 126 -9.57 9.94 0.92
CA TYR A 126 -8.51 10.01 -0.09
C TYR A 126 -9.02 10.67 -1.37
N LEU A 127 -8.64 11.92 -1.60
CA LEU A 127 -9.10 12.70 -2.76
C LEU A 127 -8.20 12.56 -3.99
N SER A 128 -6.88 12.42 -3.78
CA SER A 128 -5.90 12.26 -4.85
C SER A 128 -4.64 11.57 -4.34
N ALA A 129 -3.90 10.93 -5.23
CA ALA A 129 -2.68 10.23 -4.89
C ALA A 129 -1.49 11.19 -4.77
N ALA A 130 -0.81 11.18 -3.63
CA ALA A 130 0.42 11.95 -3.43
C ALA A 130 1.62 11.15 -3.95
N ARG A 131 2.30 11.65 -4.99
CA ARG A 131 3.44 10.96 -5.62
C ARG A 131 4.72 11.13 -4.80
N ALA A 132 5.62 10.15 -4.89
CA ALA A 132 6.95 10.22 -4.29
C ALA A 132 7.72 11.49 -4.69
N ASN A 133 8.58 11.97 -3.77
CA ASN A 133 9.44 13.14 -3.92
C ASN A 133 8.71 14.48 -4.10
N ILE A 134 7.38 14.51 -3.91
CA ILE A 134 6.63 15.76 -3.85
C ILE A 134 6.48 16.16 -2.37
N PRO A 135 6.80 17.41 -1.98
CA PRO A 135 6.50 17.90 -0.64
C PRO A 135 5.00 18.10 -0.47
N LEU A 136 4.47 17.65 0.65
CA LEU A 136 3.09 17.87 1.06
C LEU A 136 3.05 18.88 2.20
N LEU A 137 2.02 19.72 2.19
CA LEU A 137 1.69 20.61 3.30
C LEU A 137 0.48 20.02 4.05
N CYS A 138 0.62 19.89 5.37
CA CYS A 138 -0.46 19.58 6.29
C CYS A 138 -0.79 20.85 7.08
N THR A 139 -2.08 21.18 7.21
CA THR A 139 -2.56 22.43 7.83
C THR A 139 -3.67 22.21 8.81
#